data_AF-A0A399E515-F1
#
_entry.id   AF-A0A399E515-F1
#
_cell.length_a   1.000
_cell.length_b   1.000
_cell.length_c   1.000
_cell.angle_alpha   90.00
_cell.angle_beta   90.00
_cell.angle_gamma   90.00
#
_symmetry.space_group_name_H-M   'P 1'
#
loop_
_entity.id
_entity.type
_entity.pdbx_description
1 polymer ?
#
loop_
_entity_poly.entity_id
_entity_poly.type
_entity_poly.pdbx_seq_one_letter_code
_entity_poly.pdbx_strand_id
1 'polypeptide(L)'
;MRGNCVTPIRDKNDGDPRSGYTVVINLSVSGGASQGRLVLGVDFTPGSGGAYQVRYGFLIEEGRDKIAFGLNLSYTPSLDGNSNPYDAGVTNFNGRFAYRVSGENFVLDMNGENLQHNRASCMSSFIAGKATFQDSASNRLVIQYNGCNSYTVTYNGNPI
;
A
#
# COMPACT_ATOMS: atom_id res chain seq x y z
N MET A 1 -16.25 -4.32 -30.17
CA MET A 1 -15.33 -4.37 -29.02
C MET A 1 -15.10 -5.83 -28.65
N ARG A 2 -13.89 -6.37 -28.82
CA ARG A 2 -13.54 -7.70 -28.33
C ARG A 2 -12.21 -7.58 -27.59
N GLY A 3 -12.31 -7.41 -26.28
CA GLY A 3 -11.17 -7.53 -25.38
C GLY A 3 -11.34 -8.81 -24.58
N ASN A 4 -10.66 -9.89 -25.00
CA ASN A 4 -10.42 -11.02 -24.10
C ASN A 4 -9.38 -10.56 -23.09
N CYS A 5 -9.82 -10.02 -21.96
CA CYS A 5 -8.95 -9.77 -20.82
C CYS A 5 -8.86 -11.06 -19.99
N VAL A 6 -7.97 -11.96 -20.37
CA VAL A 6 -7.51 -13.00 -19.45
C VAL A 6 -6.36 -12.36 -18.67
N THR A 7 -6.59 -12.04 -17.40
CA THR A 7 -5.52 -11.58 -16.51
C THR A 7 -5.00 -12.81 -15.77
N PRO A 8 -3.89 -13.45 -16.18
CA PRO A 8 -3.40 -14.62 -15.47
C PRO A 8 -2.89 -14.16 -14.10
N ILE A 9 -3.47 -14.73 -13.04
CA ILE A 9 -2.79 -14.81 -11.76
C ILE A 9 -1.60 -15.73 -11.99
N ARG A 10 -0.38 -15.20 -11.80
CA ARG A 10 0.86 -15.95 -12.02
C ARG A 10 1.42 -16.39 -10.68
N ASP A 11 1.52 -17.70 -10.48
CA ASP A 11 2.27 -18.26 -9.37
C ASP A 11 3.76 -17.96 -9.55
N LYS A 12 4.46 -17.71 -8.45
CA LYS A 12 5.89 -17.37 -8.50
C LYS A 12 6.76 -18.59 -8.71
N ASN A 13 6.31 -19.75 -8.23
CA ASN A 13 6.96 -21.03 -8.42
C ASN A 13 5.91 -22.15 -8.35
N ASP A 14 5.58 -22.73 -9.51
CA ASP A 14 4.57 -23.80 -9.65
C ASP A 14 4.87 -25.05 -8.79
N GLY A 15 6.13 -25.22 -8.35
CA GLY A 15 6.56 -26.32 -7.47
C GLY A 15 6.45 -26.01 -5.98
N ASP A 16 6.12 -24.78 -5.59
CA ASP A 16 6.00 -24.33 -4.20
C ASP A 16 4.72 -23.52 -3.98
N PRO A 17 3.67 -24.11 -3.36
CA PRO A 17 2.40 -23.43 -3.11
C PRO A 17 2.52 -22.27 -2.11
N ARG A 18 3.69 -22.08 -1.47
CA ARG A 18 4.01 -20.97 -0.57
C ARG A 18 4.92 -19.93 -1.22
N SER A 19 5.12 -19.95 -2.53
CA SER A 19 5.97 -18.98 -3.20
C SER A 19 5.30 -17.61 -3.40
N GLY A 20 3.97 -17.55 -3.31
CA GLY A 20 3.16 -16.34 -3.49
C GLY A 20 2.72 -16.16 -4.94
N TYR A 21 2.25 -14.97 -5.31
CA TYR A 21 1.68 -14.75 -6.64
C TYR A 21 1.84 -13.31 -7.11
N THR A 22 1.68 -13.12 -8.41
CA THR A 22 1.66 -11.80 -9.05
C THR A 22 0.42 -11.68 -9.93
N VAL A 23 -0.28 -10.55 -9.84
CA VAL A 23 -1.39 -10.18 -10.72
C VAL A 23 -1.04 -8.86 -11.39
N VAL A 24 -1.11 -8.82 -12.72
CA VAL A 24 -0.90 -7.58 -13.49
C VAL A 24 -2.03 -7.43 -14.49
N ILE A 25 -2.86 -6.41 -14.28
CA ILE A 25 -3.87 -5.97 -15.24
C ILE A 25 -3.28 -4.79 -16.00
N ASN A 26 -3.27 -4.85 -17.33
CA ASN A 26 -2.87 -3.73 -18.17
C ASN A 26 -3.89 -3.59 -19.29
N LEU A 27 -4.78 -2.62 -19.13
CA LEU A 27 -5.86 -2.32 -20.05
C LEU A 27 -5.54 -1.02 -20.76
N SER A 28 -5.83 -0.98 -22.06
CA SER A 28 -5.75 0.22 -22.87
C SER A 28 -7.03 0.36 -23.66
N VAL A 29 -7.59 1.57 -23.67
CA VAL A 29 -8.77 1.92 -24.44
C VAL A 29 -8.40 3.04 -25.38
N SER A 30 -8.70 2.86 -26.66
CA SER A 30 -8.53 3.87 -27.69
C SER A 30 -9.87 4.17 -28.34
N GLY A 31 -10.24 5.45 -28.41
CA GLY A 31 -11.46 5.92 -29.08
C GLY A 31 -11.20 7.26 -29.78
N GLY A 32 -11.17 7.27 -31.11
CA GLY A 32 -10.83 8.46 -31.88
C GLY A 32 -9.41 8.97 -31.58
N ALA A 33 -9.29 10.23 -31.18
CA ALA A 33 -8.01 10.85 -30.79
C ALA A 33 -7.62 10.59 -29.32
N SER A 34 -8.50 10.00 -28.51
CA SER A 34 -8.27 9.77 -27.08
C SER A 34 -7.71 8.37 -26.82
N GLN A 35 -6.68 8.30 -25.96
CA GLN A 35 -6.09 7.07 -25.46
C GLN A 35 -6.06 7.10 -23.93
N GLY A 36 -6.62 6.06 -23.32
CA GLY A 36 -6.61 5.83 -21.89
C GLY A 36 -5.92 4.51 -21.55
N ARG A 37 -5.23 4.45 -20.40
CA ARG A 37 -4.56 3.26 -19.90
C ARG A 37 -4.83 3.08 -18.41
N LEU A 38 -5.08 1.84 -18.01
CA LEU A 38 -5.17 1.40 -16.63
C LEU A 38 -4.17 0.27 -16.42
N VAL A 39 -3.27 0.42 -15.45
CA VAL A 39 -2.39 -0.64 -14.97
C VAL A 39 -2.69 -0.88 -13.50
N LEU A 40 -2.86 -2.14 -13.11
CA LEU A 40 -2.96 -2.58 -11.72
C LEU A 40 -1.94 -3.69 -11.50
N GLY A 41 -1.21 -3.64 -10.39
CA GLY A 41 -0.22 -4.64 -10.03
C GLY A 41 -0.39 -5.05 -8.57
N VAL A 42 -0.40 -6.35 -8.31
CA VAL A 42 -0.25 -6.93 -6.97
C VAL A 42 0.85 -7.98 -7.05
N ASP A 43 1.79 -7.94 -6.12
CA ASP A 43 2.84 -8.92 -5.95
C ASP A 43 2.88 -9.33 -4.48
N PHE A 44 2.46 -10.56 -4.20
CA PHE A 44 2.34 -11.11 -2.86
C PHE A 44 3.45 -12.15 -2.63
N THR A 45 4.12 -12.07 -1.49
CA THR A 45 5.13 -13.03 -1.06
C THR A 45 4.81 -13.43 0.38
N PRO A 46 4.34 -14.66 0.66
CA PRO A 46 4.18 -15.11 2.03
C PRO A 46 5.56 -15.40 2.65
N GLY A 47 5.61 -15.40 3.97
CA GLY A 47 6.77 -15.71 4.79
C GLY A 47 6.42 -16.68 5.90
N SER A 48 7.42 -17.05 6.70
CA SER A 48 7.24 -17.99 7.81
C SER A 48 6.28 -17.45 8.86
N GLY A 49 5.48 -18.34 9.45
CA GLY A 49 4.65 -18.01 10.62
C GLY A 49 3.47 -17.08 10.35
N GLY A 50 3.14 -16.80 9.08
CA GLY A 50 2.09 -15.83 8.69
C GLY A 50 2.61 -14.44 8.33
N ALA A 51 3.94 -14.24 8.37
CA ALA A 51 4.55 -13.05 7.79
C ALA A 51 4.25 -12.96 6.29
N TYR A 52 4.25 -11.76 5.73
CA TYR A 52 4.13 -11.56 4.29
C TYR A 52 4.68 -10.20 3.84
N GLN A 53 4.92 -10.10 2.54
CA GLN A 53 5.17 -8.85 1.84
C GLN A 53 4.17 -8.71 0.69
N VAL A 54 3.65 -7.49 0.51
CA VAL A 54 2.80 -7.13 -0.62
C VAL A 54 3.36 -5.89 -1.28
N ARG A 55 3.50 -5.94 -2.60
CA ARG A 55 3.65 -4.74 -3.43
C ARG A 55 2.37 -4.54 -4.21
N TYR A 56 1.76 -3.39 -4.07
CA TYR A 56 0.53 -3.05 -4.76
C TYR A 56 0.71 -1.70 -5.44
N GLY A 57 0.16 -1.53 -6.64
CA GLY A 57 0.16 -0.25 -7.30
C GLY A 57 -0.88 -0.16 -8.40
N PHE A 58 -1.19 1.07 -8.77
CA PHE A 58 -2.02 1.38 -9.92
C PHE A 58 -1.47 2.58 -10.69
N LEU A 59 -1.85 2.64 -11.96
CA LEU A 59 -1.59 3.75 -12.85
C LEU A 59 -2.81 3.96 -13.75
N ILE A 60 -3.34 5.17 -13.77
CA ILE A 60 -4.38 5.63 -14.70
C ILE A 60 -3.73 6.73 -15.55
N GLU A 61 -3.80 6.61 -16.87
CA GLU A 61 -3.26 7.61 -17.80
C GLU A 61 -4.31 7.97 -18.86
N GLU A 62 -4.46 9.26 -19.15
CA GLU A 62 -5.24 9.76 -20.29
C GLU A 62 -4.48 10.92 -20.93
N GLY A 63 -3.96 10.73 -22.15
CA GLY A 63 -3.12 11.73 -22.81
C GLY A 63 -1.89 12.14 -21.97
N ARG A 64 -1.90 13.36 -21.41
CA ARG A 64 -0.83 13.88 -20.53
C ARG A 64 -1.14 13.74 -19.05
N ASP A 65 -2.38 13.45 -18.71
CA ASP A 65 -2.82 13.32 -17.33
C ASP A 65 -2.53 11.92 -16.80
N LYS A 66 -2.10 11.84 -15.55
CA LYS A 66 -1.65 10.61 -14.91
C LYS A 66 -2.00 10.61 -13.43
N ILE A 67 -2.45 9.48 -12.93
CA ILE A 67 -2.58 9.21 -11.50
C ILE A 67 -1.88 7.90 -11.23
N ALA A 68 -0.90 7.91 -10.33
CA ALA A 68 -0.10 6.75 -9.98
C ALA A 68 -0.08 6.55 -8.46
N PHE A 69 -0.12 5.30 -8.05
CA PHE A 69 0.04 4.89 -6.66
C PHE A 69 0.89 3.63 -6.61
N GLY A 70 1.79 3.58 -5.63
CA GLY A 70 2.55 2.38 -5.31
C GLY A 70 2.75 2.26 -3.81
N LEU A 71 2.68 1.04 -3.30
CA LEU A 71 2.85 0.70 -1.90
C LEU A 71 3.62 -0.61 -1.79
N ASN A 72 4.71 -0.60 -1.02
CA ASN A 72 5.37 -1.78 -0.51
C ASN A 72 4.97 -1.93 0.96
N LEU A 73 4.42 -3.06 1.33
CA LEU A 73 3.97 -3.36 2.69
C LEU A 73 4.59 -4.68 3.14
N SER A 74 4.99 -4.73 4.40
CA SER A 74 5.40 -5.96 5.07
C SER A 74 4.65 -6.12 6.37
N TYR A 75 4.28 -7.36 6.69
CA TYR A 75 3.66 -7.73 7.95
C TYR A 75 4.46 -8.83 8.64
N THR A 76 4.65 -8.68 9.95
CA THR A 76 5.26 -9.69 10.82
C THR A 76 4.33 -9.96 12.00
N PRO A 77 3.82 -11.19 12.17
CA PRO A 77 3.02 -11.58 13.31
C PRO A 77 3.77 -11.40 14.64
N SER A 78 3.04 -11.04 15.69
CA SER A 78 3.53 -11.07 17.06
C SER A 78 2.97 -12.29 17.77
N LEU A 79 3.76 -12.90 18.68
CA LEU A 79 3.24 -13.93 19.57
C LEU A 79 2.40 -13.27 20.66
N ASP A 80 1.08 -13.40 20.60
CA ASP A 80 0.14 -12.85 21.57
C ASP A 80 -0.63 -13.93 22.35
N GLY A 81 -0.25 -15.20 22.16
CA GLY A 81 -0.90 -16.36 22.79
C GLY A 81 -2.09 -16.91 22.00
N ASN A 82 -2.48 -16.28 20.88
CA ASN A 82 -3.51 -16.78 19.99
C ASN A 82 -2.91 -17.56 18.80
N SER A 83 -3.71 -18.44 18.21
CA SER A 83 -3.29 -19.28 17.08
C SER A 83 -3.41 -18.59 15.72
N ASN A 84 -4.08 -17.44 15.65
CA ASN A 84 -4.31 -16.72 14.40
C ASN A 84 -3.18 -15.72 14.17
N PRO A 85 -2.27 -15.91 13.20
CA PRO A 85 -1.10 -15.05 13.05
C PRO A 85 -1.42 -13.62 12.54
N TYR A 86 -2.70 -13.26 12.39
CA TYR A 86 -3.15 -11.97 11.84
C TYR A 86 -3.91 -11.11 12.86
N ASP A 87 -3.97 -11.51 14.12
CA ASP A 87 -4.63 -10.72 15.18
C ASP A 87 -3.70 -9.71 15.85
N ALA A 88 -2.41 -9.99 15.89
CA ALA A 88 -1.39 -9.12 16.43
C ALA A 88 -0.13 -9.17 15.59
N GLY A 89 0.48 -8.01 15.37
CA GLY A 89 1.74 -7.95 14.64
C GLY A 89 2.16 -6.54 14.29
N VAL A 90 3.17 -6.46 13.44
CA VAL A 90 3.83 -5.22 13.04
C VAL A 90 3.71 -5.07 11.54
N THR A 91 3.19 -3.92 11.11
CA THR A 91 3.15 -3.51 9.72
C THR A 91 4.19 -2.42 9.47
N ASN A 92 4.96 -2.58 8.40
CA ASN A 92 5.75 -1.50 7.83
C ASN A 92 5.27 -1.27 6.40
N PHE A 93 5.28 -0.01 5.96
CA PHE A 93 5.02 0.29 4.56
C PHE A 93 5.82 1.48 4.06
N ASN A 94 6.07 1.51 2.77
CA ASN A 94 6.56 2.68 2.06
C ASN A 94 5.81 2.80 0.73
N GLY A 95 5.34 3.98 0.39
CA GLY A 95 4.59 4.20 -0.83
C GLY A 95 4.66 5.62 -1.34
N ARG A 96 4.14 5.79 -2.56
CA ARG A 96 4.05 7.08 -3.24
C ARG A 96 2.72 7.18 -3.97
N PHE A 97 2.04 8.29 -3.78
CA PHE A 97 0.93 8.73 -4.61
C PHE A 97 1.40 9.93 -5.44
N ALA A 98 1.05 9.96 -6.73
CA ALA A 98 1.37 11.07 -7.60
C ALA A 98 0.23 11.32 -8.58
N TYR A 99 -0.11 12.58 -8.81
CA TYR A 99 -0.98 12.94 -9.94
C TYR A 99 -0.39 14.09 -10.75
N ARG A 100 -0.74 14.07 -12.03
CA ARG A 100 -0.58 15.15 -12.98
C ARG A 100 -1.92 15.33 -13.69
N VAL A 101 -2.58 16.46 -13.49
CA VAL A 101 -3.87 16.75 -14.13
C VAL A 101 -3.86 18.21 -14.56
N SER A 102 -4.11 18.47 -15.84
CA SER A 102 -4.21 19.85 -16.37
C SER A 102 -3.00 20.74 -16.08
N GLY A 103 -1.80 20.15 -15.93
CA GLY A 103 -0.56 20.87 -15.62
C GLY A 103 -0.26 21.02 -14.13
N GLU A 104 -1.21 20.72 -13.23
CA GLU A 104 -0.93 20.57 -11.80
C GLU A 104 -0.17 19.27 -11.56
N ASN A 105 0.79 19.30 -10.63
CA ASN A 105 1.54 18.11 -10.23
C ASN A 105 1.56 18.05 -8.71
N PHE A 106 1.29 16.87 -8.18
CA PHE A 106 1.37 16.61 -6.75
C PHE A 106 2.00 15.23 -6.53
N VAL A 107 2.83 15.15 -5.50
CA VAL A 107 3.42 13.90 -5.04
C VAL A 107 3.24 13.85 -3.53
N LEU A 108 2.84 12.68 -3.02
CA LEU A 108 2.79 12.36 -1.61
C LEU A 108 3.56 11.08 -1.35
N ASP A 109 4.66 11.20 -0.60
CA ASP A 109 5.41 10.08 -0.06
C ASP A 109 4.81 9.63 1.27
N MET A 110 4.71 8.32 1.47
CA MET A 110 4.03 7.70 2.59
C MET A 110 4.95 6.66 3.23
N ASN A 111 5.09 6.68 4.55
CA ASN A 111 5.95 5.75 5.27
C ASN A 111 5.30 5.34 6.59
N GLY A 112 5.14 4.04 6.81
CA GLY A 112 4.69 3.45 8.07
C GLY A 112 5.82 2.65 8.69
N GLU A 113 6.20 2.99 9.92
CA GLU A 113 7.30 2.39 10.66
C GLU A 113 6.77 1.75 11.94
N ASN A 114 7.01 0.45 12.08
CA ASN A 114 6.69 -0.34 13.25
C ASN A 114 5.24 -0.15 13.73
N LEU A 115 4.27 -0.14 12.81
CA LEU A 115 2.86 0.03 13.13
C LEU A 115 2.34 -1.25 13.79
N GLN A 116 2.30 -1.24 15.12
CA GLN A 116 1.90 -2.40 15.91
C GLN A 116 0.39 -2.40 16.09
N HIS A 117 -0.25 -3.53 15.84
CA HIS A 117 -1.63 -3.77 16.24
C HIS A 117 -1.71 -5.04 17.09
N ASN A 118 -2.73 -5.10 17.93
CA ASN A 118 -3.08 -6.30 18.67
C ASN A 118 -4.59 -6.24 18.96
N ARG A 119 -5.34 -7.09 18.26
CA ARG A 119 -6.80 -7.13 18.29
C ARG A 119 -7.37 -7.40 19.68
N ALA A 120 -6.70 -8.21 20.50
CA ALA A 120 -7.14 -8.51 21.87
C ALA A 120 -7.10 -7.27 22.77
N SER A 121 -6.11 -6.40 22.56
CA SER A 121 -5.94 -5.17 23.34
C SER A 121 -6.61 -3.94 22.71
N CYS A 122 -6.70 -3.87 21.37
CA CYS A 122 -7.17 -2.72 20.64
C CYS A 122 -7.63 -3.09 19.22
N MET A 123 -8.90 -2.82 18.89
CA MET A 123 -9.44 -3.08 17.55
C MET A 123 -9.50 -1.84 16.66
N SER A 124 -9.39 -0.64 17.23
CA SER A 124 -9.71 0.63 16.56
C SER A 124 -8.49 1.39 16.05
N SER A 125 -7.28 1.11 16.56
CA SER A 125 -6.06 1.80 16.15
C SER A 125 -4.82 0.92 16.29
N PHE A 126 -3.70 1.39 15.74
CA PHE A 126 -2.39 0.90 16.15
C PHE A 126 -2.13 1.25 17.62
N ILE A 127 -1.41 0.38 18.32
CA ILE A 127 -1.01 0.54 19.72
C ILE A 127 0.38 1.17 19.85
N ALA A 128 1.17 1.15 18.77
CA ALA A 128 2.47 1.80 18.68
C ALA A 128 2.88 1.98 17.21
N GLY A 129 3.92 2.76 16.99
CA GLY A 129 4.50 2.99 15.65
C GLY A 129 4.21 4.39 15.12
N LYS A 130 4.60 4.62 13.88
CA LYS A 130 4.60 5.96 13.29
C LYS A 130 4.22 5.90 11.82
N ALA A 131 3.32 6.78 11.39
CA ALA A 131 3.04 7.03 9.98
C ALA A 131 3.50 8.44 9.61
N THR A 132 4.20 8.58 8.50
CA THR A 132 4.66 9.86 7.95
C THR A 132 4.13 10.01 6.54
N PHE A 133 3.62 11.20 6.23
CA PHE A 133 3.17 11.61 4.91
C PHE A 133 3.87 12.92 4.56
N GLN A 134 4.52 12.98 3.40
CA GLN A 134 5.28 14.15 2.96
C GLN A 134 4.93 14.51 1.52
N ASP A 135 4.53 15.76 1.29
CA ASP A 135 4.25 16.24 -0.07
C ASP A 135 5.51 16.76 -0.79
N SER A 136 5.37 17.09 -2.08
CA SER A 136 6.44 17.66 -2.90
C SER A 136 6.92 19.05 -2.44
N ALA A 137 6.12 19.76 -1.65
CA ALA A 137 6.49 21.03 -1.04
C ALA A 137 7.18 20.85 0.33
N SER A 138 7.49 19.60 0.71
CA SER A 138 8.07 19.21 2.00
C SER A 138 7.17 19.49 3.20
N ASN A 139 5.86 19.70 2.99
CA ASN A 139 4.92 19.64 4.10
C ASN A 139 4.84 18.21 4.60
N ARG A 140 4.88 18.06 5.92
CA ARG A 140 5.01 16.76 6.58
C ARG A 140 3.96 16.58 7.66
N LEU A 141 3.11 15.59 7.49
CA LEU A 141 2.20 15.10 8.51
C LEU A 141 2.82 13.85 9.16
N VAL A 142 2.92 13.84 10.48
CA VAL A 142 3.38 12.67 11.25
C VAL A 142 2.31 12.29 12.25
N ILE A 143 1.91 11.01 12.23
CA ILE A 143 1.03 10.40 13.21
C ILE A 143 1.87 9.42 14.03
N GLN A 144 2.02 9.68 15.32
CA GLN A 144 2.75 8.81 16.25
C GLN A 144 1.73 8.13 17.16
N TYR A 145 1.65 6.81 17.09
CA TYR A 145 0.79 5.99 17.94
C TYR A 145 1.52 5.67 19.24
N ASN A 146 0.86 5.90 20.37
CA ASN A 146 1.41 5.77 21.73
C ASN A 146 0.59 4.81 22.61
N GLY A 147 -0.50 4.26 22.09
CA GLY A 147 -1.35 3.31 22.79
C GLY A 147 -2.69 3.14 22.07
N CYS A 148 -3.56 2.28 22.61
CA CYS A 148 -4.90 2.11 22.05
C CYS A 148 -5.69 3.41 22.09
N ASN A 149 -6.17 3.88 20.93
CA ASN A 149 -6.84 5.17 20.76
C ASN A 149 -5.99 6.38 21.21
N SER A 150 -4.68 6.22 21.34
CA SER A 150 -3.76 7.27 21.77
C SER A 150 -2.72 7.52 20.69
N TYR A 151 -2.75 8.73 20.14
CA TYR A 151 -1.80 9.15 19.11
C TYR A 151 -1.58 10.67 19.19
N THR A 152 -0.44 11.10 18.69
CA THR A 152 -0.16 12.52 18.44
C THR A 152 -0.06 12.75 16.95
N VAL A 153 -0.60 13.88 16.49
CA VAL A 153 -0.49 14.31 15.09
C VAL A 153 0.30 15.60 15.07
N THR A 154 1.28 15.68 14.17
CA THR A 154 2.01 16.92 13.91
C THR A 154 1.99 17.26 12.44
N TYR A 155 1.82 18.54 12.12
CA TYR A 155 1.95 19.09 10.78
C TYR A 155 3.11 20.08 10.78
N ASN A 156 4.13 19.81 9.95
CA ASN A 156 5.39 20.57 9.92
C ASN A 156 6.03 20.72 11.31
N GLY A 157 5.93 19.67 12.13
CA GLY A 157 6.46 19.64 13.50
C GLY A 157 5.56 20.27 14.58
N ASN A 158 4.47 20.94 14.19
CA ASN A 158 3.53 21.55 15.13
C ASN A 158 2.38 20.59 15.44
N PRO A 159 2.00 20.37 16.71
CA PRO A 159 0.82 19.59 17.06
C PRO A 159 -0.46 20.18 16.44
N ILE A 160 -1.37 19.30 16.01
CA ILE A 160 -2.71 19.66 15.50
C ILE A 160 -3.81 18.83 16.17
#